data_AF-A0A3L6RE50-F1
#
_entry.id   AF-A0A3L6RE50-F1
#
_cell.length_a   1.000
_cell.length_b   1.000
_cell.length_c   1.000
_cell.angle_alpha   90.00
_cell.angle_beta   90.00
_cell.angle_gamma   90.00
#
_symmetry.space_group_name_H-M   'P 1'
#
loop_
_entity.id
_entity.type
_entity.pdbx_description
1 polymer ?
#
loop_
_entity_poly.entity_id
_entity_poly.type
_entity_poly.pdbx_seq_one_letter_code
_entity_poly.pdbx_strand_id
1 'polypeptide(L)'
;MAVLGTVAVEVFIPVAALIGVAFAVLQWYVVARVAVNSDAGGGAGGKGRGGGSDVLEEDEEEEYGVDRLAVEARCAEIQQAISIGATSFLLTEYKYLAVFMAAFAAVIFLFLGSARRFSARPEPCAYDPARECRPALANAAFSAVAFLLGALTSVLSGYLGMRVATFANARTALEARRGVDCAFAVAFRSGAAMGFLLASSALLVLYVAVNLFGLYYGDDWGGLYESITGYGLGGSSVALFGRVGGGIYTKAADVGADLVGKVERNIPEDDPRNPAVRTSLSRSPHARSKLMSYTYLKALPSPLSLVFPLVEIRRKIQCIHTIPHILRCTLLNSYLKSK
;
A
#
# COMPACT_ATOMS: atom_id res chain seq x y z
N MET A 1 -26.35 19.50 18.31
CA MET A 1 -26.18 19.10 16.90
C MET A 1 -24.96 19.81 16.35
N ALA A 2 -24.12 19.12 15.56
CA ALA A 2 -22.92 19.72 14.98
C ALA A 2 -23.28 20.75 13.89
N VAL A 3 -22.33 21.64 13.58
CA VAL A 3 -22.50 22.69 12.54
C VAL A 3 -22.68 22.08 11.13
N LEU A 4 -22.16 20.88 10.90
CA LEU A 4 -22.37 20.12 9.67
C LEU A 4 -23.62 19.22 9.81
N GLY A 5 -24.55 19.33 8.87
CA GLY A 5 -25.67 18.40 8.75
C GLY A 5 -25.22 16.98 8.41
N THR A 6 -26.00 15.98 8.78
CA THR A 6 -25.70 14.54 8.52
C THR A 6 -25.53 14.26 7.02
N VAL A 7 -26.39 14.84 6.19
CA VAL A 7 -26.31 14.77 4.71
C VAL A 7 -25.00 15.37 4.19
N ALA A 8 -24.52 16.46 4.82
CA ALA A 8 -23.27 17.08 4.42
C ALA A 8 -22.07 16.17 4.72
N VAL A 9 -22.10 15.43 5.85
CA VAL A 9 -21.05 14.46 6.20
C VAL A 9 -21.06 13.27 5.23
N GLU A 10 -22.24 12.76 4.89
CA GLU A 10 -22.38 11.64 3.95
C GLU A 10 -21.86 11.97 2.55
N VAL A 11 -22.00 13.21 2.08
CA VAL A 11 -21.45 13.64 0.78
C VAL A 11 -19.97 13.99 0.88
N PHE A 12 -19.54 14.63 1.97
CA PHE A 12 -18.17 15.14 2.11
C PHE A 12 -17.12 14.02 2.13
N ILE A 13 -17.37 12.92 2.84
CA ILE A 13 -16.43 11.80 2.97
C ILE A 13 -16.07 11.16 1.61
N PRO A 14 -17.03 10.69 0.79
CA PRO A 14 -16.72 10.09 -0.50
C PRO A 14 -16.14 11.11 -1.48
N VAL A 15 -16.57 12.37 -1.44
CA VAL A 15 -15.99 13.44 -2.29
C VAL A 15 -14.52 13.66 -1.96
N ALA A 16 -14.15 13.75 -0.67
CA ALA A 16 -12.76 13.88 -0.25
C ALA A 16 -11.91 12.68 -0.68
N ALA A 17 -12.44 11.46 -0.58
CA ALA A 17 -11.77 10.25 -1.05
C ALA A 17 -11.56 10.27 -2.58
N LEU A 18 -12.58 10.66 -3.35
CA LEU A 18 -12.48 10.76 -4.81
C LEU A 18 -11.46 11.81 -5.25
N ILE A 19 -11.41 12.96 -4.57
CA ILE A 19 -10.39 13.99 -4.81
C ILE A 19 -8.98 13.42 -4.55
N GLY A 20 -8.80 12.66 -3.47
CA GLY A 20 -7.52 12.02 -3.17
C GLY A 20 -7.10 10.98 -4.21
N VAL A 21 -8.03 10.18 -4.72
CA VAL A 21 -7.78 9.25 -5.84
C VAL A 21 -7.43 10.01 -7.12
N ALA A 22 -8.17 11.07 -7.45
CA ALA A 22 -7.89 11.89 -8.62
C ALA A 22 -6.51 12.54 -8.55
N PHE A 23 -6.13 13.06 -7.38
CA PHE A 23 -4.79 13.60 -7.13
C PHE A 23 -3.71 12.52 -7.31
N ALA A 24 -3.92 11.32 -6.78
CA ALA A 24 -2.98 10.22 -6.93
C ALA A 24 -2.77 9.83 -8.41
N VAL A 25 -3.86 9.74 -9.18
CA VAL A 25 -3.79 9.45 -10.63
C VAL A 25 -3.09 10.56 -11.39
N LEU A 26 -3.33 11.84 -11.03
CA LEU A 26 -2.64 12.97 -11.64
C LEU A 26 -1.13 12.92 -11.37
N GLN A 27 -0.72 12.64 -10.12
CA GLN A 27 0.70 12.49 -9.79
C GLN A 27 1.33 11.31 -10.52
N TRP A 28 0.62 10.18 -10.64
CA TRP A 28 1.06 9.05 -11.43
C TRP A 28 1.25 9.44 -12.90
N TYR A 29 0.28 10.15 -13.49
CA TYR A 29 0.34 10.59 -14.88
C TYR A 29 1.52 11.53 -15.15
N VAL A 30 1.82 12.43 -14.21
CA VAL A 30 2.99 13.30 -14.28
C VAL A 30 4.29 12.48 -14.26
N VAL A 31 4.39 11.47 -13.40
CA VAL A 31 5.55 10.55 -13.37
C VAL A 31 5.62 9.73 -14.67
N ALA A 32 4.48 9.34 -15.24
CA ALA A 32 4.42 8.58 -16.48
C ALA A 32 4.94 9.33 -17.72
N ARG A 33 5.01 10.67 -17.66
CA ARG A 33 5.60 11.48 -18.75
C ARG A 33 7.10 11.29 -18.91
N VAL A 34 7.79 10.74 -17.91
CA VAL A 34 9.19 10.33 -18.05
C VAL A 34 9.21 9.09 -18.95
N ALA A 35 9.68 9.28 -20.18
CA ALA A 35 9.78 8.23 -21.19
C ALA A 35 10.83 7.19 -20.77
N VAL A 36 10.46 5.92 -20.90
CA VAL A 36 11.34 4.77 -20.73
C VAL A 36 11.07 3.89 -21.94
N ASN A 37 11.91 4.00 -22.97
CA ASN A 37 11.74 3.25 -24.20
C ASN A 37 12.47 1.90 -24.08
N SER A 38 11.76 0.81 -24.34
CA SER A 38 12.31 -0.55 -24.33
C SER A 38 12.82 -1.01 -25.71
N ASP A 39 12.57 -0.23 -26.77
CA ASP A 39 12.89 -0.61 -28.15
C ASP A 39 14.34 -0.25 -28.50
N ALA A 40 15.25 -1.13 -28.09
CA ALA A 40 16.59 -1.23 -28.68
C ALA A 40 16.79 -2.67 -29.20
N GLY A 41 16.05 -3.03 -30.24
CA GLY A 41 16.15 -4.37 -30.82
C GLY A 41 15.24 -4.66 -32.01
N GLY A 42 15.49 -4.00 -33.15
CA GLY A 42 15.07 -4.51 -34.46
C GLY A 42 14.55 -3.47 -35.46
N GLY A 43 15.37 -3.13 -36.46
CA GLY A 43 14.87 -2.51 -37.69
C GLY A 43 15.82 -1.52 -38.35
N ALA A 44 16.84 -2.03 -39.06
CA ALA A 44 17.32 -1.33 -40.24
C ALA A 44 16.17 -1.34 -41.28
N GLY A 45 15.66 -0.16 -41.66
CA GLY A 45 14.60 -0.03 -42.67
C GLY A 45 13.92 1.34 -42.60
N GLY A 46 14.44 2.30 -43.37
CA GLY A 46 14.06 3.71 -43.26
C GLY A 46 12.69 4.10 -43.81
N LYS A 47 12.29 5.34 -43.51
CA LYS A 47 11.68 6.26 -44.48
C LYS A 47 11.74 7.68 -43.94
N GLY A 48 12.48 8.55 -44.63
CA GLY A 48 12.59 9.96 -44.30
C GLY A 48 11.29 10.73 -44.52
N ARG A 49 11.17 11.84 -43.80
CA ARG A 49 10.39 13.01 -44.20
C ARG A 49 10.91 14.23 -43.44
N GLY A 50 11.54 15.14 -44.18
CA GLY A 50 12.27 16.29 -43.66
C GLY A 50 11.45 17.58 -43.50
N GLY A 51 12.17 18.59 -43.03
CA GLY A 51 11.80 20.01 -42.85
C GLY A 51 12.36 20.48 -41.49
N GLY A 52 13.64 20.84 -41.36
CA GLY A 52 14.27 22.12 -41.74
C GLY A 52 14.25 23.09 -40.54
N SER A 53 15.29 23.81 -40.10
CA SER A 53 16.72 23.96 -40.43
C SER A 53 17.33 24.88 -39.35
N ASP A 54 18.56 24.60 -38.91
CA ASP A 54 19.60 25.46 -38.30
C ASP A 54 20.15 24.87 -36.99
N VAL A 55 21.45 24.81 -36.66
CA VAL A 55 22.74 25.12 -37.30
C VAL A 55 23.77 24.41 -36.38
N LEU A 56 24.66 23.62 -36.96
CA LEU A 56 26.03 23.28 -36.55
C LEU A 56 26.34 22.82 -35.10
N GLU A 57 26.41 21.50 -34.89
CA GLU A 57 27.40 20.77 -34.07
C GLU A 57 27.24 19.25 -34.32
N GLU A 58 27.28 18.85 -35.59
CA GLU A 58 27.23 17.45 -36.01
C GLU A 58 28.68 16.92 -36.04
N ASP A 59 29.07 16.12 -35.03
CA ASP A 59 30.02 15.00 -35.12
C ASP A 59 30.40 14.43 -33.72
N GLU A 60 30.04 15.08 -32.60
CA GLU A 60 30.24 14.53 -31.23
C GLU A 60 28.93 14.12 -30.50
N GLU A 61 27.74 14.54 -30.96
CA GLU A 61 26.47 14.21 -30.29
C GLU A 61 25.92 12.80 -30.64
N GLU A 62 26.29 12.19 -31.76
CA GLU A 62 25.75 10.88 -32.17
C GLU A 62 26.26 9.74 -31.27
N GLU A 63 27.53 9.76 -30.83
CA GLU A 63 28.09 8.73 -29.94
C GLU A 63 27.48 8.84 -28.52
N TYR A 64 27.23 10.06 -28.03
CA TYR A 64 26.60 10.32 -26.74
C TYR A 64 25.10 9.99 -26.72
N GLY A 65 24.42 10.15 -27.87
CA GLY A 65 23.02 9.77 -28.07
C GLY A 65 22.78 8.25 -28.11
N VAL A 66 23.70 7.51 -28.73
CA VAL A 66 23.66 6.02 -28.77
C VAL A 66 23.83 5.43 -27.37
N ASP A 67 24.75 5.97 -26.57
CA ASP A 67 24.95 5.55 -25.18
C ASP A 67 23.72 5.87 -24.31
N ARG A 68 23.07 7.02 -24.54
CA ARG A 68 21.85 7.40 -23.82
C ARG A 68 20.67 6.47 -24.10
N LEU A 69 20.44 6.12 -25.36
CA LEU A 69 19.40 5.15 -25.76
C LEU A 69 19.71 3.75 -25.23
N ALA A 70 20.98 3.34 -25.25
CA ALA A 70 21.41 2.07 -24.68
C ALA A 70 21.18 2.01 -23.16
N VAL A 71 21.50 3.09 -22.43
CA VAL A 71 21.26 3.20 -20.97
C VAL A 71 19.76 3.17 -20.66
N GLU A 72 18.94 3.88 -21.44
CA GLU A 72 17.47 3.88 -21.26
C GLU A 72 16.88 2.48 -21.47
N ALA A 73 17.31 1.77 -22.52
CA ALA A 73 16.89 0.39 -22.79
C ALA A 73 17.34 -0.57 -21.67
N ARG A 74 18.57 -0.44 -21.16
CA ARG A 74 19.06 -1.25 -20.03
C ARG A 74 18.29 -0.97 -18.75
N CYS A 75 17.97 0.28 -18.45
CA CYS A 75 17.12 0.64 -17.31
C CYS A 75 15.73 0.01 -17.43
N ALA A 76 15.15 -0.04 -18.63
CA ALA A 76 13.86 -0.68 -18.89
C ALA A 76 13.92 -2.21 -18.66
N GLU A 77 14.96 -2.88 -19.15
CA GLU A 77 15.17 -4.31 -18.93
C GLU A 77 15.28 -4.66 -17.44
N ILE A 78 16.08 -3.88 -16.69
CA ILE A 78 16.25 -4.07 -15.23
C ILE A 78 14.93 -3.84 -14.50
N GLN A 79 14.19 -2.79 -14.88
CA GLN A 79 12.87 -2.51 -14.32
C GLN A 79 11.91 -3.68 -14.53
N GLN A 80 11.89 -4.25 -15.74
CA GLN A 80 11.02 -5.37 -16.07
C GLN A 80 11.37 -6.59 -15.21
N ALA A 81 12.66 -6.91 -15.06
CA ALA A 81 13.11 -8.00 -14.19
C ALA A 81 12.66 -7.81 -12.73
N ILE A 82 12.83 -6.60 -12.17
CA ILE A 82 12.38 -6.25 -10.82
C ILE A 82 10.85 -6.42 -10.70
N SER A 83 10.10 -5.92 -11.68
CA SER A 83 8.63 -5.97 -11.66
C SER A 83 8.09 -7.41 -11.68
N ILE A 84 8.73 -8.30 -12.45
CA ILE A 84 8.35 -9.72 -12.54
C ILE A 84 8.69 -10.42 -11.23
N GLY A 85 9.88 -10.19 -10.67
CA GLY A 85 10.31 -10.78 -9.40
C GLY A 85 9.42 -10.38 -8.23
N ALA A 86 9.14 -9.07 -8.11
CA ALA A 86 8.26 -8.52 -7.08
C ALA A 86 6.82 -9.06 -7.19
N THR A 87 6.28 -9.11 -8.41
CA THR A 87 4.93 -9.64 -8.65
C THR A 87 4.83 -11.13 -8.31
N SER A 88 5.84 -11.91 -8.68
CA SER A 88 5.86 -13.36 -8.40
C SER A 88 5.96 -13.66 -6.90
N PHE A 89 6.74 -12.86 -6.16
CA PHE A 89 6.82 -12.95 -4.71
C PHE A 89 5.49 -12.61 -4.04
N LEU A 90 4.89 -11.46 -4.38
CA LEU A 90 3.61 -11.05 -3.77
C LEU A 90 2.48 -12.03 -4.07
N LEU A 91 2.39 -12.57 -5.29
CA LEU A 91 1.38 -13.58 -5.62
C LEU A 91 1.55 -14.85 -4.78
N THR A 92 2.79 -15.25 -4.53
CA THR A 92 3.09 -16.41 -3.68
C THR A 92 2.71 -16.12 -2.23
N GLU A 93 3.12 -14.99 -1.69
CA GLU A 93 2.77 -14.55 -0.33
C GLU A 93 1.25 -14.48 -0.15
N TYR A 94 0.54 -13.82 -1.08
CA TYR A 94 -0.90 -13.67 -1.04
C TYR A 94 -1.66 -14.98 -1.12
N LYS A 95 -1.13 -16.00 -1.80
CA LYS A 95 -1.71 -17.35 -1.79
C LYS A 95 -1.72 -17.95 -0.39
N TYR A 96 -0.62 -17.82 0.37
CA TYR A 96 -0.58 -18.29 1.76
C TYR A 96 -1.45 -17.42 2.67
N LEU A 97 -1.44 -16.10 2.48
CA LEU A 97 -2.30 -15.21 3.24
C LEU A 97 -3.78 -15.49 2.99
N ALA A 98 -4.19 -15.85 1.78
CA ALA A 98 -5.58 -16.20 1.49
C ALA A 98 -6.08 -17.38 2.34
N VAL A 99 -5.25 -18.41 2.49
CA VAL A 99 -5.58 -19.57 3.34
C VAL A 99 -5.66 -19.15 4.80
N PHE A 100 -4.69 -18.35 5.28
CA PHE A 100 -4.70 -17.83 6.64
C PHE A 100 -5.92 -16.95 6.92
N MET A 101 -6.28 -16.05 6.01
CA MET A 101 -7.44 -15.16 6.12
C MET A 101 -8.75 -15.96 6.22
N ALA A 102 -8.93 -16.97 5.38
CA ALA A 102 -10.12 -17.83 5.43
C ALA A 102 -10.21 -18.61 6.75
N ALA A 103 -9.08 -19.18 7.21
CA ALA A 103 -9.02 -19.91 8.48
C ALA A 103 -9.32 -18.98 9.67
N PHE A 104 -8.70 -17.79 9.70
CA PHE A 104 -8.88 -16.85 10.79
C PHE A 104 -10.28 -16.23 10.80
N ALA A 105 -10.89 -15.99 9.64
CA ALA A 105 -12.30 -15.58 9.54
C ALA A 105 -13.25 -16.65 10.10
N ALA A 106 -13.00 -17.93 9.81
CA ALA A 106 -13.77 -19.03 10.39
C ALA A 106 -13.60 -19.12 11.92
N VAL A 107 -12.39 -18.87 12.42
CA VAL A 107 -12.12 -18.78 13.87
C VAL A 107 -12.90 -17.62 14.50
N ILE A 108 -12.87 -16.42 13.90
CA ILE A 108 -13.65 -15.26 14.39
C ILE A 108 -15.14 -15.63 14.46
N PHE A 109 -15.68 -16.18 13.38
CA PHE A 109 -17.09 -16.58 13.33
C PHE A 109 -17.44 -17.61 14.40
N LEU A 110 -16.60 -18.64 14.58
CA LEU A 110 -16.83 -19.71 15.56
C LEU A 110 -16.71 -19.21 17.00
N PHE A 111 -15.73 -18.38 17.32
CA PHE A 111 -15.54 -17.84 18.67
C PHE A 111 -16.65 -16.85 19.05
N LEU A 112 -16.97 -15.88 18.17
CA LEU A 112 -18.04 -14.93 18.42
C LEU A 112 -19.43 -15.60 18.41
N GLY A 113 -19.64 -16.60 17.54
CA GLY A 113 -20.89 -17.37 17.49
C GLY A 113 -21.08 -18.30 18.69
N SER A 114 -19.99 -18.91 19.19
CA SER A 114 -20.03 -19.81 20.35
C SER A 114 -20.33 -19.09 21.66
N ALA A 115 -19.97 -17.80 21.79
CA ALA A 115 -20.19 -16.99 22.99
C ALA A 115 -21.65 -16.99 23.47
N ARG A 116 -22.61 -17.08 22.55
CA ARG A 116 -24.05 -17.20 22.84
C ARG A 116 -24.68 -18.45 22.22
N ARG A 117 -23.89 -19.53 22.10
CA ARG A 117 -24.32 -20.84 21.59
C ARG A 117 -25.10 -20.77 20.27
N PHE A 118 -24.66 -19.92 19.33
CA PHE A 118 -25.28 -19.70 18.02
C PHE A 118 -26.77 -19.34 18.09
N SER A 119 -27.22 -18.70 19.17
CA SER A 119 -28.61 -18.26 19.32
C SER A 119 -28.95 -17.17 18.29
N ALA A 120 -30.00 -17.41 17.50
CA ALA A 120 -30.54 -16.47 16.52
C ALA A 120 -31.62 -15.53 17.10
N ARG A 121 -31.80 -15.53 18.43
CA ARG A 121 -32.82 -14.71 19.08
C ARG A 121 -32.29 -13.29 19.35
N PRO A 122 -33.11 -12.25 19.18
CA PRO A 122 -32.80 -10.91 19.67
C PRO A 122 -32.54 -10.94 21.18
N GLU A 123 -31.54 -10.18 21.62
CA GLU A 123 -31.15 -10.08 23.04
C GLU A 123 -31.12 -8.60 23.46
N PRO A 124 -31.26 -8.30 24.76
CA PRO A 124 -31.12 -6.94 25.27
C PRO A 124 -29.71 -6.39 24.98
N CYS A 125 -29.63 -5.14 24.56
CA CYS A 125 -28.37 -4.49 24.19
C CYS A 125 -27.41 -4.41 25.38
N ALA A 126 -26.11 -4.67 25.14
CA ALA A 126 -25.08 -4.61 26.19
C ALA A 126 -24.91 -3.21 26.80
N TYR A 127 -25.27 -2.15 26.06
CA TYR A 127 -25.17 -0.76 26.48
C TYR A 127 -26.48 -0.19 27.05
N ASP A 128 -27.63 -0.78 26.73
CA ASP A 128 -28.94 -0.35 27.21
C ASP A 128 -29.89 -1.56 27.32
N PRO A 129 -30.19 -2.06 28.53
CA PRO A 129 -31.02 -3.24 28.71
C PRO A 129 -32.49 -3.03 28.32
N ALA A 130 -32.92 -1.79 28.05
CA ALA A 130 -34.29 -1.48 27.63
C ALA A 130 -34.52 -1.64 26.11
N ARG A 131 -33.45 -1.84 25.31
CA ARG A 131 -33.53 -2.00 23.85
C ARG A 131 -33.17 -3.42 23.44
N GLU A 132 -33.86 -3.92 22.41
CA GLU A 132 -33.51 -5.19 21.77
C GLU A 132 -32.51 -4.95 20.64
N CYS A 133 -31.38 -5.65 20.70
CA CYS A 133 -30.31 -5.57 19.70
C CYS A 133 -30.38 -6.76 18.73
N ARG A 134 -29.66 -6.63 17.62
CA ARG A 134 -29.52 -7.71 16.63
C ARG A 134 -28.84 -8.94 17.26
N PRO A 135 -29.12 -10.16 16.78
CA PRO A 135 -28.60 -11.38 17.38
C PRO A 135 -27.06 -11.42 17.30
N ALA A 136 -26.40 -11.95 18.33
CA ALA A 136 -24.95 -12.09 18.39
C ALA A 136 -24.37 -12.89 17.21
N LEU A 137 -25.16 -13.81 16.64
CA LEU A 137 -24.80 -14.54 15.42
C LEU A 137 -24.63 -13.62 14.20
N ALA A 138 -25.48 -12.59 14.07
CA ALA A 138 -25.33 -11.60 13.01
C ALA A 138 -24.04 -10.80 13.23
N ASN A 139 -23.78 -10.33 14.44
CA ASN A 139 -22.53 -9.61 14.77
C ASN A 139 -21.29 -10.45 14.46
N ALA A 140 -21.32 -11.75 14.75
CA ALA A 140 -20.26 -12.69 14.39
C ALA A 140 -20.05 -12.78 12.87
N ALA A 141 -21.14 -12.88 12.10
CA ALA A 141 -21.08 -12.94 10.64
C ALA A 141 -20.57 -11.62 10.03
N PHE A 142 -21.12 -10.47 10.45
CA PHE A 142 -20.68 -9.15 9.98
C PHE A 142 -19.24 -8.84 10.38
N SER A 143 -18.79 -9.28 11.56
CA SER A 143 -17.38 -9.16 11.98
C SER A 143 -16.44 -9.96 11.09
N ALA A 144 -16.82 -11.19 10.72
CA ALA A 144 -16.05 -12.02 9.81
C ALA A 144 -16.01 -11.43 8.38
N VAL A 145 -17.13 -10.89 7.91
CA VAL A 145 -17.20 -10.18 6.62
C VAL A 145 -16.35 -8.91 6.65
N ALA A 146 -16.44 -8.11 7.71
CA ALA A 146 -15.60 -6.92 7.89
C ALA A 146 -14.11 -7.27 7.93
N PHE A 147 -13.75 -8.36 8.61
CA PHE A 147 -12.39 -8.89 8.61
C PHE A 147 -11.89 -9.20 7.20
N LEU A 148 -12.68 -9.94 6.41
CA LEU A 148 -12.31 -10.27 5.03
C LEU A 148 -12.22 -9.02 4.14
N LEU A 149 -13.13 -8.06 4.30
CA LEU A 149 -13.08 -6.77 3.58
C LEU A 149 -11.81 -5.98 3.92
N GLY A 150 -11.45 -5.89 5.20
CA GLY A 150 -10.23 -5.20 5.63
C GLY A 150 -8.97 -5.90 5.14
N ALA A 151 -8.97 -7.23 5.17
CA ALA A 151 -7.87 -8.04 4.70
C ALA A 151 -7.68 -7.92 3.18
N LEU A 152 -8.75 -7.97 2.40
CA LEU A 152 -8.74 -7.74 0.95
C LEU A 152 -8.24 -6.33 0.61
N THR A 153 -8.69 -5.32 1.33
CA THR A 153 -8.26 -3.93 1.14
C THR A 153 -6.76 -3.77 1.40
N SER A 154 -6.23 -4.46 2.42
CA SER A 154 -4.80 -4.47 2.74
C SER A 154 -3.96 -5.16 1.65
N VAL A 155 -4.44 -6.28 1.11
CA VAL A 155 -3.81 -6.97 -0.04
C VAL A 155 -3.79 -6.07 -1.28
N LEU A 156 -4.92 -5.44 -1.62
CA LEU A 156 -5.01 -4.52 -2.76
C LEU A 156 -4.09 -3.31 -2.60
N SER A 157 -4.03 -2.75 -1.39
CA SER A 157 -3.14 -1.65 -1.02
C SER A 157 -1.66 -2.02 -1.23
N GLY A 158 -1.23 -3.20 -0.76
CA GLY A 158 0.12 -3.70 -0.98
C GLY A 158 0.45 -3.91 -2.47
N TYR A 159 -0.49 -4.48 -3.23
CA TYR A 159 -0.33 -4.70 -4.67
C TYR A 159 -0.20 -3.40 -5.46
N LEU A 160 -1.09 -2.43 -5.21
CA LEU A 160 -1.06 -1.12 -5.85
C LEU A 160 0.24 -0.38 -5.51
N GLY A 161 0.65 -0.37 -4.24
CA GLY A 161 1.90 0.27 -3.82
C GLY A 161 3.14 -0.31 -4.51
N MET A 162 3.21 -1.65 -4.64
CA MET A 162 4.28 -2.29 -5.40
C MET A 162 4.26 -1.88 -6.88
N ARG A 163 3.08 -1.76 -7.51
CA ARG A 163 2.97 -1.32 -8.90
C ARG A 163 3.47 0.12 -9.08
N VAL A 164 3.12 1.04 -8.18
CA VAL A 164 3.63 2.44 -8.22
C VAL A 164 5.14 2.44 -8.09
N ALA A 165 5.68 1.71 -7.11
CA ALA A 165 7.11 1.69 -6.83
C ALA A 165 7.89 1.12 -8.02
N THR A 166 7.56 -0.10 -8.46
CA THR A 166 8.22 -0.75 -9.60
C THR A 166 8.12 0.08 -10.89
N PHE A 167 7.08 0.90 -11.05
CA PHE A 167 6.95 1.84 -12.16
C PHE A 167 7.88 3.06 -12.05
N ALA A 168 8.07 3.61 -10.85
CA ALA A 168 8.82 4.84 -10.62
C ALA A 168 10.35 4.64 -10.51
N ASN A 169 10.80 3.42 -10.19
CA ASN A 169 12.22 3.12 -9.92
C ASN A 169 13.16 3.54 -11.08
N ALA A 170 12.91 3.04 -12.30
CA ALA A 170 13.76 3.36 -13.45
C ALA A 170 13.65 4.83 -13.88
N ARG A 171 12.44 5.41 -13.79
CA ARG A 171 12.21 6.83 -14.11
C ARG A 171 13.01 7.74 -13.20
N THR A 172 13.07 7.41 -11.93
CA THR A 172 13.85 8.17 -10.96
C THR A 172 15.36 8.04 -11.25
N ALA A 173 15.83 6.86 -11.64
CA ALA A 173 17.21 6.65 -12.05
C ALA A 173 17.59 7.44 -13.32
N LEU A 174 16.68 7.52 -14.30
CA LEU A 174 16.90 8.32 -15.51
C LEU A 174 16.93 9.82 -15.22
N GLU A 175 16.04 10.30 -14.34
CA GLU A 175 15.99 11.72 -13.97
C GLU A 175 17.15 12.13 -13.04
N ALA A 176 17.81 11.18 -12.38
CA ALA A 176 19.04 11.45 -11.62
C ALA A 176 20.19 11.96 -12.51
N ARG A 177 20.16 11.68 -13.81
CA ARG A 177 21.12 12.24 -14.79
C ARG A 177 21.00 13.76 -14.94
N ARG A 178 19.83 14.34 -14.62
CA ARG A 178 19.58 15.79 -14.67
C ARG A 178 19.82 16.48 -13.32
N GLY A 179 20.20 15.72 -12.30
CA GLY A 179 20.45 16.22 -10.95
C GLY A 179 19.54 15.62 -9.88
N VAL A 180 19.93 15.83 -8.62
CA VAL A 180 19.27 15.25 -7.45
C VAL A 180 17.85 15.79 -7.27
N ASP A 181 17.60 17.07 -7.59
CA ASP A 181 16.29 17.70 -7.44
C ASP A 181 15.24 17.06 -8.36
N CYS A 182 15.63 16.73 -9.59
CA CYS A 182 14.75 16.07 -10.57
C CYS A 182 14.41 14.64 -10.12
N ALA A 183 15.41 13.88 -9.68
CA ALA A 183 15.18 12.54 -9.13
C ALA A 183 14.29 12.58 -7.88
N PHE A 184 14.58 13.47 -6.93
CA PHE A 184 13.78 13.61 -5.72
C PHE A 184 12.33 13.97 -6.02
N ALA A 185 12.08 14.89 -6.97
CA ALA A 185 10.72 15.26 -7.37
C ALA A 185 9.92 14.05 -7.91
N VAL A 186 10.53 13.19 -8.71
CA VAL A 186 9.88 11.98 -9.25
C VAL A 186 9.64 10.94 -8.15
N ALA A 187 10.63 10.68 -7.31
CA ALA A 187 10.50 9.79 -6.16
C ALA A 187 9.39 10.27 -5.20
N PHE A 188 9.36 11.55 -4.87
CA PHE A 188 8.38 12.14 -3.97
C PHE A 188 6.97 12.11 -4.57
N ARG A 189 6.81 12.47 -5.86
CA ARG A 189 5.50 12.41 -6.55
C ARG A 189 4.96 10.98 -6.63
N SER A 190 5.81 9.99 -6.89
CA SER A 190 5.38 8.58 -6.89
C SER A 190 4.99 8.10 -5.48
N GLY A 191 5.74 8.50 -4.45
CA GLY A 191 5.39 8.23 -3.05
C GLY A 191 4.08 8.89 -2.61
N ALA A 192 3.84 10.12 -3.03
CA ALA A 192 2.59 10.83 -2.81
C ALA A 192 1.43 10.12 -3.53
N ALA A 193 1.60 9.72 -4.81
CA ALA A 193 0.60 8.98 -5.56
C ALA A 193 0.19 7.68 -4.83
N MET A 194 1.17 6.91 -4.34
CA MET A 194 0.91 5.74 -3.52
C MET A 194 0.13 6.10 -2.25
N GLY A 195 0.60 7.09 -1.48
CA GLY A 195 0.00 7.42 -0.19
C GLY A 195 -1.43 7.92 -0.28
N PHE A 196 -1.72 8.82 -1.23
CA PHE A 196 -3.08 9.33 -1.45
C PHE A 196 -4.03 8.26 -1.99
N LEU A 197 -3.55 7.37 -2.88
CA LEU A 197 -4.35 6.25 -3.39
C LEU A 197 -4.75 5.29 -2.25
N LEU A 198 -3.80 4.96 -1.38
CA LEU A 198 -4.01 4.05 -0.26
C LEU A 198 -4.94 4.64 0.81
N ALA A 199 -4.69 5.89 1.22
CA ALA A 199 -5.53 6.56 2.21
C ALA A 199 -6.97 6.74 1.72
N SER A 200 -7.14 7.12 0.45
CA SER A 200 -8.45 7.38 -0.14
C SER A 200 -9.24 6.08 -0.38
N SER A 201 -8.58 5.03 -0.87
CA SER A 201 -9.23 3.72 -1.05
C SER A 201 -9.65 3.11 0.29
N ALA A 202 -8.80 3.18 1.32
CA ALA A 202 -9.12 2.68 2.64
C ALA A 202 -10.31 3.43 3.29
N LEU A 203 -10.37 4.75 3.12
CA LEU A 203 -11.48 5.58 3.60
C LEU A 203 -12.78 5.27 2.85
N LEU A 204 -12.71 5.12 1.53
CA LEU A 204 -13.88 4.83 0.69
C LEU A 204 -14.46 3.45 1.02
N VAL A 205 -13.61 2.42 1.15
CA VAL A 205 -14.08 1.08 1.53
C VAL A 205 -14.69 1.08 2.92
N LEU A 206 -14.08 1.78 3.89
CA LEU A 206 -14.65 1.89 5.23
C LEU A 206 -16.01 2.61 5.21
N TYR A 207 -16.13 3.72 4.48
CA TYR A 207 -17.38 4.45 4.33
C TYR A 207 -18.47 3.58 3.70
N VAL A 208 -18.16 2.85 2.63
CA VAL A 208 -19.10 1.93 1.98
C VAL A 208 -19.49 0.79 2.93
N ALA A 209 -18.55 0.23 3.69
CA ALA A 209 -18.84 -0.82 4.67
C ALA A 209 -19.76 -0.33 5.78
N VAL A 210 -19.54 0.87 6.32
CA VAL A 210 -20.41 1.49 7.34
C VAL A 210 -21.84 1.66 6.81
N ASN A 211 -21.99 2.20 5.60
CA ASN A 211 -23.32 2.42 5.01
C ASN A 211 -24.04 1.09 4.72
N LEU A 212 -23.34 0.11 4.14
CA LEU A 212 -23.91 -1.22 3.86
C LEU A 212 -24.34 -1.94 5.13
N PHE A 213 -23.54 -1.86 6.19
CA PHE A 213 -23.88 -2.48 7.48
C PHE A 213 -25.00 -1.71 8.17
N GLY A 214 -25.05 -0.38 7.98
CA GLY A 214 -26.13 0.48 8.47
C GLY A 214 -27.51 0.07 7.99
N LEU A 215 -27.62 -0.42 6.73
CA LEU A 215 -28.89 -0.93 6.19
C LEU A 215 -29.44 -2.14 6.96
N TYR A 216 -28.56 -2.95 7.56
CA TYR A 216 -28.96 -4.11 8.35
C TYR A 216 -29.19 -3.77 9.83
N TYR A 217 -28.29 -2.98 10.43
CA TYR A 217 -28.31 -2.66 11.86
C TYR A 217 -29.33 -1.58 12.23
N GLY A 218 -29.69 -0.66 11.33
CA GLY A 218 -30.68 0.38 11.59
C GLY A 218 -30.30 1.23 12.81
N ASP A 219 -31.09 1.12 13.88
CA ASP A 219 -30.90 1.87 15.12
C ASP A 219 -29.87 1.25 16.10
N ASP A 220 -29.34 0.05 15.80
CA ASP A 220 -28.32 -0.62 16.63
C ASP A 220 -26.90 -0.21 16.20
N TRP A 221 -26.53 1.03 16.54
CA TRP A 221 -25.20 1.58 16.27
C TRP A 221 -24.09 0.84 17.04
N GLY A 222 -24.42 0.28 18.21
CA GLY A 222 -23.48 -0.48 19.03
C GLY A 222 -22.99 -1.74 18.31
N GLY A 223 -23.92 -2.57 17.83
CA GLY A 223 -23.59 -3.78 17.07
C GLY A 223 -22.92 -3.49 15.73
N LEU A 224 -23.28 -2.37 15.08
CA LEU A 224 -22.65 -1.92 13.84
C LEU A 224 -21.16 -1.62 14.02
N TYR A 225 -20.81 -0.76 14.99
CA TYR A 225 -19.42 -0.39 15.22
C TYR A 225 -18.61 -1.54 15.80
N GLU A 226 -19.21 -2.39 16.63
CA GLU A 226 -18.58 -3.64 17.09
C GLU A 226 -18.18 -4.52 15.91
N SER A 227 -19.07 -4.72 14.94
CA SER A 227 -18.79 -5.52 13.75
C SER A 227 -17.71 -4.89 12.84
N ILE A 228 -17.71 -3.56 12.70
CA ILE A 228 -16.71 -2.82 11.91
C ILE A 228 -15.30 -2.94 12.50
N THR A 229 -15.14 -3.22 13.82
CA THR A 229 -13.81 -3.44 14.39
C THR A 229 -13.05 -4.60 13.70
N GLY A 230 -13.78 -5.56 13.12
CA GLY A 230 -13.23 -6.63 12.29
C GLY A 230 -12.43 -6.11 11.09
N TYR A 231 -12.82 -4.98 10.49
CA TYR A 231 -12.11 -4.36 9.36
C TYR A 231 -10.68 -3.97 9.72
N GLY A 232 -10.48 -3.33 10.88
CA GLY A 232 -9.16 -2.95 11.37
C GLY A 232 -8.31 -4.17 11.75
N LEU A 233 -8.94 -5.21 12.30
CA LEU A 233 -8.29 -6.48 12.62
C LEU A 233 -7.75 -7.15 11.34
N GLY A 234 -8.58 -7.29 10.31
CA GLY A 234 -8.19 -7.91 9.04
C GLY A 234 -7.07 -7.15 8.33
N GLY A 235 -7.18 -5.83 8.27
CA GLY A 235 -6.15 -4.99 7.65
C GLY A 235 -4.79 -5.11 8.34
N SER A 236 -4.78 -5.11 9.67
CA SER A 236 -3.55 -5.21 10.48
C SER A 236 -2.94 -6.60 10.44
N SER A 237 -3.75 -7.66 10.42
CA SER A 237 -3.27 -9.04 10.31
C SER A 237 -2.51 -9.25 8.99
N VAL A 238 -3.09 -8.84 7.86
CA VAL A 238 -2.41 -8.92 6.55
C VAL A 238 -1.16 -8.04 6.52
N ALA A 239 -1.23 -6.84 7.09
CA ALA A 239 -0.09 -5.93 7.12
C ALA A 239 1.08 -6.47 7.96
N LEU A 240 0.80 -7.23 9.02
CA LEU A 240 1.83 -7.89 9.81
C LEU A 240 2.60 -8.90 8.97
N PHE A 241 1.89 -9.80 8.28
CA PHE A 241 2.55 -10.80 7.46
C PHE A 241 3.28 -10.18 6.27
N GLY A 242 2.68 -9.22 5.57
CA GLY A 242 3.35 -8.54 4.45
C GLY A 242 4.64 -7.83 4.85
N ARG A 243 4.69 -7.27 6.07
CA ARG A 243 5.90 -6.64 6.61
C ARG A 243 6.96 -7.65 7.04
N VAL A 244 6.55 -8.73 7.69
CA VAL A 244 7.49 -9.77 8.16
C VAL A 244 8.01 -10.59 6.97
N GLY A 245 7.12 -11.08 6.10
CA GLY A 245 7.43 -11.85 4.91
C GLY A 245 8.29 -11.04 3.93
N GLY A 246 7.82 -9.84 3.57
CA GLY A 246 8.59 -8.89 2.76
C GLY A 246 9.93 -8.51 3.40
N GLY A 247 9.95 -8.20 4.71
CA GLY A 247 11.15 -7.81 5.43
C GLY A 247 12.22 -8.89 5.50
N ILE A 248 11.83 -10.16 5.72
CA ILE A 248 12.75 -11.30 5.69
C ILE A 248 13.32 -11.46 4.28
N TYR A 249 12.46 -11.42 3.26
CA TYR A 249 12.87 -11.56 1.86
C TYR A 249 13.87 -10.46 1.47
N THR A 250 13.58 -9.21 1.83
CA THR A 250 14.43 -8.04 1.57
C THR A 250 15.47 -7.77 2.65
N LYS A 251 15.77 -8.68 3.55
CA LYS A 251 16.95 -8.56 4.43
C LYS A 251 17.93 -9.68 4.24
N ALA A 252 17.44 -10.91 4.06
CA ALA A 252 18.30 -12.04 3.70
C ALA A 252 19.11 -11.77 2.43
N ALA A 253 18.49 -11.08 1.48
CA ALA A 253 19.10 -10.74 0.21
C ALA A 253 20.12 -9.58 0.28
N ASP A 254 19.91 -8.64 1.20
CA ASP A 254 20.71 -7.43 1.45
C ASP A 254 22.05 -7.89 2.00
N VAL A 255 21.94 -8.66 3.08
CA VAL A 255 23.08 -9.20 3.81
C VAL A 255 23.84 -10.19 2.94
N GLY A 256 23.15 -11.03 2.17
CA GLY A 256 23.79 -11.96 1.24
C GLY A 256 24.57 -11.26 0.12
N ALA A 257 23.97 -10.24 -0.51
CA ALA A 257 24.61 -9.48 -1.59
C ALA A 257 25.80 -8.67 -1.09
N ASP A 258 25.64 -7.97 0.04
CA ASP A 258 26.67 -7.10 0.60
C ASP A 258 27.85 -7.87 1.17
N LEU A 259 27.62 -8.97 1.90
CA LEU A 259 28.73 -9.74 2.47
C LEU A 259 29.61 -10.35 1.37
N VAL A 260 29.02 -11.05 0.42
CA VAL A 260 29.80 -11.72 -0.64
C VAL A 260 30.38 -10.70 -1.62
N GLY A 261 29.63 -9.64 -1.95
CA GLY A 261 30.08 -8.61 -2.89
C GLY A 261 31.18 -7.73 -2.30
N LYS A 262 30.87 -7.02 -1.22
CA LYS A 262 31.77 -6.00 -0.65
C LYS A 262 32.91 -6.64 0.15
N VAL A 263 32.61 -7.62 1.01
CA VAL A 263 33.60 -8.14 1.99
C VAL A 263 34.49 -9.22 1.37
N GLU A 264 33.92 -10.17 0.64
CA GLU A 264 34.72 -11.30 0.11
C GLU A 264 35.35 -10.99 -1.25
N ARG A 265 34.61 -10.32 -2.14
CA ARG A 265 35.01 -10.14 -3.55
C ARG A 265 35.47 -8.73 -3.88
N ASN A 266 35.37 -7.78 -2.95
CA ASN A 266 35.71 -6.36 -3.16
C ASN A 266 35.11 -5.78 -4.46
N ILE A 267 33.89 -6.19 -4.80
CA ILE A 267 33.12 -5.60 -5.91
C ILE A 267 32.19 -4.50 -5.39
N PRO A 268 31.88 -3.48 -6.20
CA PRO A 268 31.01 -2.39 -5.78
C PRO A 268 29.59 -2.87 -5.44
N GLU A 269 28.87 -2.07 -4.64
CA GLU A 269 27.46 -2.31 -4.31
C GLU A 269 26.60 -2.31 -5.57
N ASP A 270 25.60 -3.19 -5.61
CA ASP A 270 24.70 -3.36 -6.75
C ASP A 270 25.42 -3.70 -8.09
N ASP A 271 26.62 -4.31 -8.04
CA ASP A 271 27.34 -4.75 -9.23
C ASP A 271 26.60 -5.89 -9.98
N PRO A 272 26.39 -5.79 -11.31
CA PRO A 272 25.66 -6.79 -12.08
C PRO A 272 26.31 -8.18 -12.06
N ARG A 273 27.61 -8.30 -11.73
CA ARG A 273 28.29 -9.60 -11.61
C ARG A 273 27.87 -10.38 -10.38
N ASN A 274 27.35 -9.71 -9.35
CA ASN A 274 26.87 -10.38 -8.16
C ASN A 274 25.55 -11.11 -8.49
N PRO A 275 25.49 -12.44 -8.37
CA PRO A 275 24.25 -13.17 -8.64
C PRO A 275 23.15 -12.73 -7.68
N ALA A 276 23.44 -12.36 -6.42
CA ALA A 276 22.44 -11.83 -5.49
C ALA A 276 21.88 -10.46 -5.95
N VAL A 277 22.62 -9.75 -6.82
CA VAL A 277 22.16 -8.55 -7.52
C VAL A 277 21.40 -8.89 -8.82
N ARG A 278 21.73 -9.99 -9.50
CA ARG A 278 21.28 -10.29 -10.87
C ARG A 278 20.65 -11.68 -11.06
N THR A 279 20.00 -12.30 -10.07
CA THR A 279 19.45 -13.69 -10.21
C THR A 279 18.20 -13.77 -11.11
N SER A 280 18.19 -13.10 -12.26
CA SER A 280 17.14 -13.19 -13.29
C SER A 280 17.66 -13.36 -14.72
N LEU A 281 18.99 -13.36 -14.96
CA LEU A 281 19.55 -13.53 -16.32
C LEU A 281 20.29 -14.86 -16.54
N SER A 282 19.78 -15.96 -15.97
CA SER A 282 20.17 -17.31 -16.40
C SER A 282 18.96 -18.04 -16.98
N ARG A 283 19.17 -18.54 -18.19
CA ARG A 283 18.25 -19.25 -19.08
C ARG A 283 17.90 -20.64 -18.53
N SER A 284 17.49 -20.74 -17.26
CA SER A 284 17.14 -21.99 -16.60
C SER A 284 15.71 -21.91 -16.01
N PRO A 285 14.79 -22.81 -16.39
CA PRO A 285 13.40 -22.77 -15.95
C PRO A 285 13.21 -22.98 -14.43
N HIS A 286 14.25 -23.43 -13.72
CA HIS A 286 14.19 -23.78 -12.29
C HIS A 286 14.70 -22.68 -11.33
N ALA A 287 15.18 -21.53 -11.84
CA ALA A 287 15.69 -20.41 -11.01
C ALA A 287 14.82 -19.14 -11.08
N ARG A 288 13.50 -19.30 -11.30
CA ARG A 288 12.57 -18.19 -11.58
C ARG A 288 12.03 -17.44 -10.36
N SER A 289 12.50 -17.77 -9.16
CA SER A 289 11.92 -17.25 -7.93
C SER A 289 13.01 -16.97 -6.91
N LYS A 290 13.76 -15.87 -7.06
CA LYS A 290 14.40 -15.20 -5.93
C LYS A 290 15.09 -13.90 -6.35
N LEU A 291 14.76 -12.88 -5.58
CA LEU A 291 15.46 -11.63 -5.31
C LEU A 291 15.58 -10.65 -6.48
N MET A 292 14.93 -9.49 -6.34
CA MET A 292 15.47 -8.18 -6.73
C MET A 292 14.39 -7.10 -6.55
N SER A 293 14.42 -6.40 -5.42
CA SER A 293 13.66 -5.15 -5.23
C SER A 293 14.39 -4.31 -4.18
N TYR A 294 15.63 -3.90 -4.49
CA TYR A 294 16.60 -3.59 -3.42
C TYR A 294 16.83 -2.11 -3.11
N THR A 295 16.87 -1.22 -4.10
CA THR A 295 17.41 0.13 -3.82
C THR A 295 16.32 1.21 -3.65
N TYR A 296 15.10 1.01 -4.18
CA TYR A 296 13.98 1.95 -3.99
C TYR A 296 13.00 1.59 -2.86
N LEU A 297 12.92 0.31 -2.45
CA LEU A 297 12.05 -0.10 -1.34
C LEU A 297 12.60 0.30 0.04
N LYS A 298 13.89 0.64 0.15
CA LYS A 298 14.50 1.18 1.37
C LYS A 298 14.09 2.63 1.67
N ALA A 299 13.71 3.42 0.65
CA ALA A 299 13.48 4.87 0.79
C ALA A 299 12.00 5.27 0.88
N LEU A 300 11.06 4.40 0.48
CA LEU A 300 9.63 4.65 0.64
C LEU A 300 9.15 4.06 1.96
N PRO A 301 8.38 4.80 2.79
CA PRO A 301 7.65 4.16 3.88
C PRO A 301 6.83 3.07 3.23
N SER A 302 7.07 1.80 3.63
CA SER A 302 6.35 0.66 3.06
C SER A 302 4.88 1.01 2.91
N PRO A 303 4.20 0.74 1.78
CA PRO A 303 2.77 1.06 1.60
C PRO A 303 1.90 0.60 2.77
N LEU A 304 2.32 -0.48 3.43
CA LEU A 304 1.71 -1.03 4.65
C LEU A 304 1.83 -0.15 5.91
N SER A 305 2.75 0.81 5.96
CA SER A 305 2.85 1.82 7.03
C SER A 305 1.68 2.80 7.05
N LEU A 306 0.97 2.97 5.93
CA LEU A 306 -0.20 3.83 5.83
C LEU A 306 -1.53 3.11 6.16
N VAL A 307 -1.49 1.83 6.51
CA VAL A 307 -2.66 1.12 7.10
C VAL A 307 -2.76 1.37 8.61
N PHE A 308 -1.66 1.76 9.26
CA PHE A 308 -1.62 2.12 10.69
C PHE A 308 -2.51 3.30 11.14
N PRO A 309 -2.82 4.35 10.34
CA PRO A 309 -3.77 5.38 10.76
C PRO A 309 -5.16 4.85 11.08
N LEU A 310 -5.59 3.67 10.59
CA LEU A 310 -6.90 3.10 10.95
C LEU A 310 -6.96 2.50 12.37
N VAL A 311 -5.83 2.00 12.89
CA VAL A 311 -5.74 1.56 14.30
C VAL A 311 -5.61 2.77 15.23
N GLU A 312 -4.92 3.83 14.80
CA GLU A 312 -4.84 5.09 15.53
C GLU A 312 -6.19 5.84 15.54
N ILE A 313 -7.04 5.63 14.53
CA ILE A 313 -8.44 6.12 14.51
C ILE A 313 -9.26 5.48 15.64
N ARG A 314 -9.04 4.22 16.03
CA ARG A 314 -9.69 3.66 17.24
C ARG A 314 -9.18 4.36 18.52
N ARG A 315 -7.88 4.65 18.63
CA ARG A 315 -7.35 5.47 19.74
C ARG A 315 -7.97 6.87 19.77
N LYS A 316 -8.10 7.54 18.62
CA LYS A 316 -8.70 8.88 18.52
C LYS A 316 -10.23 8.89 18.73
N ILE A 317 -10.96 7.90 18.24
CA ILE A 317 -12.41 7.78 18.42
C ILE A 317 -12.76 7.39 19.86
N GLN A 318 -11.99 6.48 20.49
CA GLN A 318 -12.14 6.18 21.92
C GLN A 318 -11.80 7.41 22.79
N CYS A 319 -10.78 8.20 22.39
CA CYS A 319 -10.48 9.48 23.02
C CYS A 319 -11.63 10.48 22.88
N ILE A 320 -12.30 10.56 21.72
CA ILE A 320 -13.44 11.46 21.48
C ILE A 320 -14.64 11.17 22.37
N HIS A 321 -14.90 9.90 22.70
CA HIS A 321 -15.97 9.53 23.65
C HIS A 321 -15.56 9.68 25.14
N THR A 322 -14.27 9.85 25.43
CA THR A 322 -13.72 9.99 26.80
C THR A 322 -13.28 11.42 27.13
N ILE A 323 -13.52 12.40 26.24
CA ILE A 323 -13.18 13.82 26.46
C ILE A 323 -13.87 14.45 27.69
N PRO A 324 -15.15 14.19 28.03
CA PRO A 324 -15.77 14.90 29.15
C PRO A 324 -15.23 14.45 30.53
N HIS A 325 -14.62 13.26 30.64
CA HIS A 325 -14.04 12.77 31.91
C HIS A 325 -12.55 13.11 32.08
N ILE A 326 -11.77 13.13 31.00
CA ILE A 326 -10.32 13.43 31.08
C ILE A 326 -10.08 14.92 31.32
N LEU A 327 -10.86 15.81 30.69
CA LEU A 327 -10.70 17.26 30.90
C LEU A 327 -11.01 17.68 32.35
N ARG A 328 -11.91 16.97 33.03
CA ARG A 328 -12.27 17.23 34.44
C ARG A 328 -11.17 16.78 35.41
N CYS A 329 -10.49 15.67 35.13
CA CYS A 329 -9.38 15.19 35.95
C CYS A 329 -8.08 15.98 35.76
N THR A 330 -7.77 16.43 34.54
CA THR A 330 -6.54 17.20 34.29
C THR A 330 -6.63 18.64 34.83
N LEU A 331 -7.80 19.29 34.75
CA LEU A 331 -7.99 20.63 35.30
C LEU A 331 -8.03 20.64 36.85
N LEU A 332 -8.61 19.62 37.49
CA LEU A 332 -8.60 19.54 38.97
C LEU A 332 -7.19 19.32 39.53
N ASN A 333 -6.37 18.50 38.85
CA ASN A 333 -5.02 18.17 39.30
C ASN A 333 -4.03 19.34 39.08
N SER A 334 -4.25 20.18 38.06
CA SER A 334 -3.49 21.43 37.87
C SER A 334 -3.89 22.52 38.88
N TYR A 335 -5.14 22.55 39.35
CA TYR A 335 -5.58 23.53 40.36
C TYR A 335 -5.09 23.17 41.78
N LEU A 336 -5.00 21.88 42.12
CA LEU A 336 -4.49 21.43 43.42
C LEU A 336 -2.96 21.49 43.55
N LYS A 337 -2.22 21.61 42.44
CA LYS A 337 -0.76 21.75 42.46
C LYS A 337 -0.27 23.21 42.50
N SER A 338 -1.20 24.16 42.52
CA SER A 338 -0.94 25.61 42.58
C SER A 338 -1.39 26.26 43.89
N LYS A 339 -1.70 25.47 44.92
CA LYS A 339 -1.89 25.91 46.31
C LYS A 339 -0.94 25.15 47.23
#